data_AF-A0A109D5K0-F1
#
_entry.id   AF-A0A109D5K0-F1
#
_cell.length_a   1.000
_cell.length_b   1.000
_cell.length_c   1.000
_cell.angle_alpha   90.00
_cell.angle_beta   90.00
_cell.angle_gamma   90.00
#
_symmetry.space_group_name_H-M   'P 1'
#
loop_
_entity.id
_entity.type
_entity.pdbx_description
1 polymer ?
#
loop_
_entity_poly.entity_id
_entity_poly.type
_entity_poly.pdbx_seq_one_letter_code
_entity_poly.pdbx_strand_id
1 'polypeptide(L)'
;MTKKALKLENNYYINMDTVTEFSIEGQWLSITTTAHPEIGRYVVALQGSQDASYARFTVPINELHRIKRELGEYMGVDLNSEVS
;
A
#
# COMPACT_ATOMS: atom_id res chain seq x y z
N MET A 1 6.45 18.54 -4.43
CA MET A 1 6.64 18.12 -3.02
C MET A 1 6.20 16.68 -2.92
N THR A 2 7.05 15.82 -2.38
CA THR A 2 6.68 14.42 -2.10
C THR A 2 5.67 14.41 -0.96
N LYS A 3 4.53 13.73 -1.13
CA LYS A 3 3.55 13.56 -0.05
C LYS A 3 4.22 12.78 1.08
N LYS A 4 3.89 13.04 2.34
CA LYS A 4 4.35 12.23 3.49
C LYS A 4 3.29 11.26 4.01
N ALA A 5 2.01 11.60 3.83
CA ALA A 5 0.90 10.74 4.19
C ALA A 5 0.39 10.01 2.94
N LEU A 6 0.29 8.69 3.02
CA LEU A 6 -0.31 7.85 1.97
C LEU A 6 -1.73 7.48 2.37
N LYS A 7 -2.69 7.85 1.53
CA LYS A 7 -4.10 7.51 1.71
C LYS A 7 -4.35 6.08 1.23
N LEU A 8 -4.83 5.19 2.10
CA LEU A 8 -5.14 3.80 1.75
C LEU A 8 -6.62 3.65 1.37
N GLU A 9 -7.54 3.99 2.27
CA GLU A 9 -8.98 3.94 2.04
C GLU A 9 -9.69 4.95 2.97
N ASN A 10 -10.87 5.46 2.57
CA ASN A 10 -11.66 6.41 3.37
C ASN A 10 -10.78 7.57 3.89
N ASN A 11 -10.91 8.00 5.14
CA ASN A 11 -10.01 8.99 5.76
C ASN A 11 -8.85 8.32 6.51
N TYR A 12 -8.42 7.13 6.07
CA TYR A 12 -7.29 6.40 6.63
C TYR A 12 -6.00 6.72 5.88
N TYR A 13 -5.02 7.20 6.62
CA TYR A 13 -3.72 7.62 6.11
C TYR A 13 -2.62 6.94 6.91
N ILE A 14 -1.57 6.50 6.24
CA ILE A 14 -0.33 6.06 6.88
C ILE A 14 0.75 7.11 6.70
N ASN A 15 1.58 7.31 7.72
CA ASN A 15 2.78 8.12 7.60
C ASN A 15 3.87 7.30 6.89
N MET A 16 4.31 7.72 5.70
CA MET A 16 5.28 6.99 4.91
C MET A 16 6.68 6.94 5.55
N ASP A 17 7.01 7.86 6.46
CA ASP A 17 8.23 7.79 7.28
C ASP A 17 8.27 6.56 8.20
N THR A 18 7.12 5.89 8.40
CA THR A 18 7.00 4.69 9.26
C THR A 18 6.97 3.37 8.49
N VAL A 19 6.96 3.42 7.15
CA VAL A 19 6.96 2.23 6.30
C VAL A 19 8.36 1.64 6.29
N THR A 20 8.51 0.39 6.68
CA THR A 20 9.81 -0.29 6.77
C THR A 20 10.06 -1.27 5.63
N GLU A 21 9.00 -1.83 5.07
CA GLU A 21 9.05 -2.79 3.98
C GLU A 21 7.72 -2.74 3.21
N PHE A 22 7.78 -3.01 1.91
CA PHE A 22 6.59 -3.25 1.10
C PHE A 22 6.88 -4.35 0.07
N SER A 23 5.84 -5.07 -0.34
CA SER A 23 5.92 -6.06 -1.42
C SER A 23 4.70 -5.97 -2.32
N ILE A 24 4.89 -6.31 -3.59
CA ILE A 24 3.83 -6.35 -4.59
C ILE A 24 3.75 -7.77 -5.09
N GLU A 25 2.56 -8.35 -5.03
CA GLU A 25 2.30 -9.67 -5.56
C GLU A 25 1.02 -9.59 -6.38
N GLY A 26 1.15 -9.53 -7.71
CA GLY A 26 0.00 -9.37 -8.62
C GLY A 26 -0.92 -8.19 -8.24
N GLN A 27 -2.10 -8.52 -7.73
CA GLN A 27 -3.16 -7.56 -7.37
C GLN A 27 -3.11 -7.07 -5.91
N TRP A 28 -2.00 -7.33 -5.22
CA TRP A 28 -1.80 -7.05 -3.81
C TRP A 28 -0.60 -6.13 -3.59
N LEU A 29 -0.72 -5.21 -2.63
CA LEU A 29 0.37 -4.43 -2.07
C LEU A 29 0.37 -4.65 -0.55
N SER A 30 1.43 -5.28 -0.04
CA SER A 30 1.65 -5.39 1.40
C SER A 30 2.56 -4.26 1.87
N ILE A 31 2.22 -3.64 2.99
CA ILE A 31 2.98 -2.53 3.60
C ILE A 31 3.24 -2.89 5.06
N THR A 32 4.50 -3.11 5.41
CA THR A 32 4.96 -3.29 6.79
C THR A 32 5.30 -1.91 7.39
N THR A 33 4.84 -1.64 8.61
CA THR A 33 5.04 -0.33 9.26
C THR A 33 5.24 -0.43 10.76
N THR A 34 6.02 0.51 11.30
CA THR A 34 6.24 0.67 12.75
C THR A 34 5.21 1.55 13.43
N ALA A 35 4.27 2.16 12.71
CA ALA A 35 3.23 3.02 13.29
C ALA A 35 2.25 2.25 14.21
N HIS A 36 2.02 0.97 13.90
CA HIS A 36 1.14 0.08 14.64
C HIS A 36 1.82 -1.27 14.86
N PRO A 37 2.69 -1.40 15.89
CA PRO A 37 3.45 -2.62 16.16
C PRO A 37 2.56 -3.87 16.35
N GLU A 38 1.33 -3.69 16.80
CA GLU A 38 0.34 -4.74 17.02
C GLU A 38 -0.28 -5.29 15.72
N ILE A 39 -0.35 -4.47 14.67
CA ILE A 39 -0.85 -4.88 13.36
C ILE A 39 0.32 -5.34 12.49
N GLY A 40 1.44 -4.61 12.53
CA GLY A 40 2.70 -4.89 11.83
C GLY A 40 2.64 -4.75 10.31
N ARG A 41 1.52 -5.09 9.67
CA ARG A 41 1.35 -5.14 8.21
C ARG A 41 -0.06 -4.76 7.78
N TYR A 42 -0.16 -3.89 6.79
CA TYR A 42 -1.39 -3.58 6.05
C TYR A 42 -1.37 -4.25 4.68
N VAL A 43 -2.52 -4.80 4.26
CA VAL A 43 -2.68 -5.35 2.92
C VAL A 43 -3.67 -4.48 2.14
N VAL A 44 -3.20 -3.87 1.05
CA VAL A 44 -4.03 -3.14 0.10
C VAL A 44 -4.26 -4.04 -1.10
N ALA A 45 -5.53 -4.39 -1.31
CA ALA A 45 -5.93 -5.39 -2.27
C ALA A 45 -6.84 -4.80 -3.35
N LEU A 46 -6.76 -5.32 -4.58
CA LEU A 46 -7.79 -5.03 -5.57
C LEU A 46 -9.15 -5.55 -5.10
N GLN A 47 -10.20 -4.75 -5.26
CA GLN A 47 -11.56 -5.18 -4.94
C GLN A 47 -11.95 -6.46 -5.72
N GLY A 48 -12.51 -7.44 -5.01
CA GLY A 48 -12.89 -8.74 -5.58
C GLY A 48 -11.81 -9.84 -5.48
N SER A 49 -10.60 -9.50 -5.03
CA SER A 49 -9.56 -10.49 -4.77
C SER A 49 -9.84 -11.31 -3.49
N GLN A 50 -9.43 -12.57 -3.43
CA GLN A 50 -9.62 -13.44 -2.26
C GLN A 50 -8.34 -13.48 -1.41
N ASP A 51 -8.37 -12.88 -0.23
CA ASP A 51 -7.33 -12.98 0.81
C ASP A 51 -7.99 -12.76 2.17
N ALA A 52 -7.55 -13.53 3.15
CA ALA A 52 -8.07 -13.56 4.51
C ALA A 52 -7.12 -12.87 5.52
N SER A 53 -6.26 -11.96 5.05
CA SER A 53 -5.34 -11.21 5.90
C SER A 53 -6.05 -10.25 6.86
N TYR A 54 -5.52 -10.15 8.10
CA TYR A 54 -5.91 -9.13 9.06
C TYR A 54 -5.44 -7.75 8.58
N ALA A 55 -6.22 -6.69 8.85
CA ALA A 55 -5.95 -5.31 8.41
C ALA A 55 -5.88 -5.12 6.87
N ARG A 56 -6.89 -5.65 6.19
CA ARG A 56 -7.07 -5.56 4.74
C ARG A 56 -7.91 -4.36 4.33
N PHE A 57 -7.42 -3.59 3.36
CA PHE A 57 -8.16 -2.57 2.62
C PHE A 57 -8.44 -3.06 1.21
N THR A 58 -9.68 -2.94 0.74
CA THR A 58 -10.03 -3.28 -0.65
C THR A 58 -10.31 -2.02 -1.44
N VAL A 59 -9.59 -1.81 -2.54
CA VAL A 59 -9.69 -0.59 -3.34
C VAL A 59 -9.91 -0.89 -4.82
N PRO A 60 -10.54 0.03 -5.59
CA PRO A 60 -10.60 -0.07 -7.04
C PRO A 60 -9.21 -0.06 -7.68
N ILE A 61 -9.07 -0.59 -8.90
CA ILE A 61 -7.77 -0.71 -9.60
C ILE A 61 -7.04 0.63 -9.75
N ASN A 62 -7.79 1.71 -10.02
CA ASN A 62 -7.23 3.05 -10.16
C ASN A 62 -6.62 3.55 -8.85
N GLU A 63 -7.24 3.21 -7.70
CA GLU A 63 -6.71 3.55 -6.39
C GLU A 63 -5.49 2.69 -6.05
N LEU A 64 -5.48 1.41 -6.39
CA LEU A 64 -4.30 0.55 -6.23
C LEU A 64 -3.10 1.10 -7.02
N HIS A 65 -3.30 1.49 -8.28
CA HIS A 65 -2.27 2.12 -9.10
C HIS A 65 -1.82 3.47 -8.52
N ARG A 66 -2.75 4.29 -8.02
CA ARG A 66 -2.41 5.56 -7.34
C ARG A 66 -1.53 5.31 -6.12
N ILE A 67 -1.89 4.33 -5.27
CA ILE A 67 -1.16 4.00 -4.04
C ILE A 67 0.24 3.48 -4.38
N LYS A 68 0.36 2.55 -5.34
CA LYS A 68 1.67 2.06 -5.83
C LYS A 68 2.55 3.21 -6.33
N ARG A 69 2.00 4.11 -7.14
CA ARG A 69 2.74 5.26 -7.66
C ARG A 69 3.19 6.21 -6.54
N GLU A 70 2.31 6.61 -5.64
CA GLU A 70 2.66 7.55 -4.56
C GLU A 70 3.69 6.97 -3.59
N LEU A 71 3.58 5.67 -3.26
CA LEU A 71 4.56 4.98 -2.44
C LEU A 71 5.90 4.85 -3.18
N GLY A 72 5.89 4.49 -4.46
CA GLY A 72 7.09 4.38 -5.28
C GLY A 72 7.82 5.72 -5.45
N GLU A 73 7.08 6.79 -5.74
CA GLU A 73 7.61 8.16 -5.78
C GLU A 73 8.26 8.58 -4.46
N TYR A 74 7.69 8.16 -3.32
CA TYR A 74 8.25 8.43 -1.99
C TYR A 74 9.56 7.67 -1.75
N MET A 75 9.57 6.39 -2.10
CA MET A 75 10.67 5.47 -1.83
C MET A 75 11.78 5.52 -2.88
N GLY A 76 11.56 6.20 -4.00
CA GLY A 76 12.52 6.27 -5.11
C GLY A 76 12.58 4.98 -5.94
N VAL A 77 11.47 4.26 -6.07
CA VAL A 77 11.36 3.00 -6.84
C VAL A 77 10.15 3.03 -7.77
N ASP A 78 10.25 2.38 -8.94
CA ASP A 78 9.10 2.17 -9.82
C ASP A 78 8.36 0.88 -9.43
N LEU A 79 7.12 1.05 -8.97
CA LEU A 79 6.25 -0.03 -8.51
C LEU A 79 5.24 -0.49 -9.56
N ASN A 80 5.22 0.14 -10.74
CA ASN A 80 4.30 -0.19 -11.82
C ASN A 80 4.94 -1.09 -12.89
N SER A 81 6.24 -1.36 -12.80
CA SER A 81 6.99 -2.13 -13.80
C SER A 81 6.76 -3.64 -13.77
N GLU A 82 6.13 -4.19 -12.71
CA GLU A 82 5.97 -5.64 -12.53
C GLU A 82 4.63 -6.22 -13.03
N VAL A 83 4.05 -5.63 -14.07
CA VAL A 83 2.99 -6.29 -14.85
C VAL A 83 3.43 -6.31 -16.31
N SER A 84 4.41 -7.17 -16.63
CA SER A 84 4.75 -7.59 -17.99
C SER A 84 4.48 -9.08 -18.14
#